data_AF-A0A1H4Y335-F1
#
_entry.id   AF-A0A1H4Y335-F1
#
_cell.length_a   1.000
_cell.length_b   1.000
_cell.length_c   1.000
_cell.angle_alpha   90.00
_cell.angle_beta   90.00
_cell.angle_gamma   90.00
#
_symmetry.space_group_name_H-M   'P 1'
#
loop_
_entity.id
_entity.type
_entity.pdbx_description
1 polymer ?
#
loop_
_entity_poly.entity_id
_entity_poly.type
_entity_poly.pdbx_seq_one_letter_code
_entity_poly.pdbx_strand_id
1 'polypeptide(L)'
;MAPKPNELDSLNAETFWETLTAIHHRPLLQFKHEPWLFGALRSLERLSTDSLQHHEQIANQIRMMSDYMRKGMGAIIKRGQEFGLIRKDLPDELLLAWFKGIDGATDEWLLQHVDELDDQSFLLIIDLAIDTIKKAIRLNKNKIIINQEGL
;
A
#
# COMPACT_ATOMS: atom_id res chain seq x y z
N MET A 1 -1.02 -4.07 -5.05
CA MET A 1 -0.11 -5.09 -5.64
C MET A 1 1.34 -4.65 -5.42
N ALA A 2 2.29 -5.56 -5.20
CA ALA A 2 3.70 -5.16 -5.02
C ALA A 2 4.33 -4.69 -6.34
N PRO A 3 5.28 -3.73 -6.31
CA PRO A 3 6.02 -3.32 -7.49
C PRO A 3 6.84 -4.49 -8.06
N LYS A 4 6.91 -4.56 -9.38
CA LYS A 4 7.81 -5.50 -10.07
C LYS A 4 9.27 -5.09 -9.83
N PRO A 5 10.23 -6.03 -9.84
CA PRO A 5 11.65 -5.72 -9.60
C PRO A 5 12.20 -4.60 -10.52
N ASN A 6 11.85 -4.63 -11.80
CA ASN A 6 12.25 -3.61 -12.77
C ASN A 6 11.64 -2.22 -12.52
N GLU A 7 10.48 -2.14 -11.85
CA GLU A 7 9.87 -0.87 -11.45
C GLU A 7 10.64 -0.25 -10.28
N LEU A 8 11.12 -1.07 -9.34
CA LEU A 8 11.96 -0.62 -8.22
C LEU A 8 13.30 -0.06 -8.70
N ASP A 9 13.92 -0.72 -9.69
CA ASP A 9 15.22 -0.29 -10.24
C ASP A 9 15.14 1.05 -10.98
N SER A 10 13.95 1.39 -11.50
CA SER A 10 13.69 2.66 -12.18
C SER A 10 13.42 3.84 -11.25
N LEU A 11 13.25 3.59 -9.93
CA LEU A 11 12.99 4.65 -8.97
C LEU A 11 14.21 5.56 -8.81
N ASN A 12 14.01 6.83 -9.13
CA ASN A 12 14.95 7.90 -8.83
C ASN A 12 14.24 9.02 -8.05
N ALA A 13 15.01 9.99 -7.54
CA ALA A 13 14.49 11.03 -6.68
C ALA A 13 13.47 11.96 -7.37
N GLU A 14 13.60 12.18 -8.67
CA GLU A 14 12.73 13.07 -9.45
C GLU A 14 11.37 12.42 -9.72
N THR A 15 11.36 11.14 -10.09
CA THR A 15 10.15 10.42 -10.50
C THR A 15 9.50 9.59 -9.38
N PHE A 16 10.09 9.56 -8.18
CA PHE A 16 9.69 8.65 -7.09
C PHE A 16 8.18 8.63 -6.82
N TRP A 17 7.57 9.81 -6.62
CA TRP A 17 6.16 9.92 -6.25
C TRP A 17 5.22 9.61 -7.43
N GLU A 18 5.65 9.92 -8.65
CA GLU A 18 4.91 9.59 -9.87
C GLU A 18 4.90 8.08 -10.09
N THR A 19 6.06 7.44 -9.99
CA THR A 19 6.19 5.99 -10.11
C THR A 19 5.39 5.27 -9.02
N LEU A 20 5.42 5.75 -7.76
CA LEU A 20 4.61 5.19 -6.68
C LEU A 20 3.10 5.27 -7.00
N THR A 21 2.65 6.39 -7.57
CA THR A 21 1.25 6.58 -7.98
C THR A 21 0.89 5.62 -9.11
N ALA A 22 1.76 5.47 -10.12
CA ALA A 22 1.54 4.58 -11.25
C ALA A 22 1.47 3.09 -10.84
N ILE A 23 2.33 2.67 -9.90
CA ILE A 23 2.30 1.32 -9.32
C ILE A 23 0.96 1.06 -8.61
N HIS A 24 0.40 2.08 -7.94
CA HIS A 24 -0.86 1.99 -7.21
C HIS A 24 -2.09 1.98 -8.13
N HIS A 25 -2.10 2.81 -9.18
CA HIS A 25 -3.21 2.91 -10.14
C HIS A 25 -3.43 1.64 -10.98
N ARG A 26 -2.34 1.02 -11.46
CA ARG A 26 -2.41 -0.05 -12.47
C ARG A 26 -3.30 -1.24 -12.07
N PRO A 27 -3.23 -1.81 -10.85
CA PRO A 27 -4.10 -2.89 -10.43
C PRO A 27 -5.56 -2.46 -10.28
N LEU A 28 -5.80 -1.22 -9.85
CA LEU A 28 -7.14 -0.73 -9.52
C LEU A 28 -8.01 -0.52 -10.77
N LEU A 29 -7.39 -0.14 -11.90
CA LEU A 29 -8.07 -0.14 -13.20
C LEU A 29 -8.58 -1.52 -13.62
N GLN A 30 -7.89 -2.59 -13.22
CA GLN A 30 -8.33 -3.96 -13.47
C GLN A 30 -9.48 -4.35 -12.52
N PHE A 31 -9.47 -3.85 -11.28
CA PHE A 31 -10.50 -4.14 -10.29
C PHE A 31 -11.88 -3.59 -10.65
N LYS A 32 -11.96 -2.47 -11.36
CA LYS A 32 -13.26 -1.99 -11.86
C LYS A 32 -13.91 -2.97 -12.85
N HIS A 33 -13.10 -3.65 -13.66
CA HIS A 33 -13.59 -4.59 -14.67
C HIS A 33 -13.91 -5.96 -14.06
N GLU A 34 -13.24 -6.33 -12.96
CA GLU A 34 -13.44 -7.61 -12.26
C GLU A 34 -13.55 -7.44 -10.73
N PRO A 35 -14.61 -6.78 -10.21
CA PRO A 35 -14.73 -6.50 -8.78
C PRO A 35 -14.72 -7.75 -7.89
N TRP A 36 -15.30 -8.85 -8.40
CA TRP A 36 -15.36 -10.13 -7.71
C TRP A 36 -13.95 -10.73 -7.49
N LEU A 37 -13.04 -10.56 -8.44
CA LEU A 37 -11.66 -11.07 -8.34
C LEU A 37 -10.91 -10.31 -7.25
N PHE A 38 -11.11 -9.00 -7.20
CA PHE A 38 -10.53 -8.17 -6.15
C PHE A 38 -11.08 -8.52 -4.77
N GLY A 39 -12.41 -8.71 -4.66
CA GLY A 39 -13.06 -9.14 -3.44
C GLY A 39 -12.55 -10.49 -2.95
N ALA A 40 -12.32 -11.44 -3.87
CA ALA A 40 -11.72 -12.73 -3.53
C ALA A 40 -10.28 -12.58 -3.00
N LEU A 41 -9.43 -11.78 -3.66
CA LEU A 41 -8.05 -11.53 -3.22
C LEU A 41 -8.00 -10.88 -1.84
N ARG A 42 -8.83 -9.85 -1.59
CA ARG A 42 -8.89 -9.17 -0.28
C ARG A 42 -9.48 -10.07 0.81
N SER A 43 -10.43 -10.95 0.47
CA SER A 43 -10.96 -11.93 1.41
C SER A 43 -9.89 -12.95 1.81
N LEU A 44 -9.05 -13.40 0.87
CA LEU A 44 -7.93 -14.31 1.15
C LEU A 44 -6.91 -13.69 2.11
N GLU A 45 -6.65 -12.38 2.03
CA GLU A 45 -5.77 -11.67 2.97
C GLU A 45 -6.31 -11.61 4.41
N ARG A 46 -7.64 -11.71 4.59
CA ARG A 46 -8.31 -11.70 5.90
C ARG A 46 -8.39 -13.08 6.55
N LEU A 47 -8.10 -14.14 5.80
CA LEU A 47 -8.12 -15.49 6.35
C LEU A 47 -7.00 -15.64 7.38
N SER A 48 -7.37 -16.02 8.60
CA SER A 48 -6.40 -16.31 9.63
C SER A 48 -5.63 -17.60 9.28
N THR A 49 -4.43 -17.75 9.83
CA THR A 49 -3.68 -19.00 9.69
C THR A 49 -4.48 -20.19 10.26
N ASP A 50 -5.32 -19.95 11.26
CA ASP A 50 -6.21 -20.94 11.85
C ASP A 50 -7.32 -21.38 10.90
N SER A 51 -7.93 -20.45 10.17
CA SER A 51 -8.93 -20.77 9.13
C SER A 51 -8.36 -21.60 7.98
N LEU A 52 -7.03 -21.64 7.82
CA LEU A 52 -6.33 -22.30 6.73
C LEU A 52 -5.59 -23.57 7.16
N GLN A 53 -5.75 -24.03 8.42
CA GLN A 53 -5.04 -25.19 8.96
C GLN A 53 -5.17 -26.46 8.11
N HIS A 54 -6.31 -26.65 7.44
CA HIS A 54 -6.56 -27.82 6.58
C HIS A 54 -6.30 -27.57 5.09
N HIS A 55 -5.83 -26.37 4.73
CA HIS A 55 -5.63 -25.93 3.34
C HIS A 55 -4.22 -25.36 3.15
N GLU A 56 -3.21 -26.18 3.44
CA GLU A 56 -1.79 -25.77 3.45
C GLU A 56 -1.33 -25.11 2.13
N GLN A 57 -1.81 -25.61 0.98
CA GLN A 57 -1.49 -25.01 -0.32
C GLN A 57 -1.99 -23.56 -0.43
N ILE A 58 -3.24 -23.30 -0.01
CA ILE A 58 -3.83 -21.96 -0.03
C ILE A 58 -3.10 -21.06 0.98
N ALA A 59 -2.80 -21.59 2.17
CA ALA A 59 -2.03 -20.89 3.19
C ALA A 59 -0.64 -20.46 2.70
N ASN A 60 0.06 -21.35 1.99
CA ASN A 60 1.35 -21.06 1.40
C ASN A 60 1.27 -19.96 0.33
N GLN A 61 0.25 -20.00 -0.54
CA GLN A 61 0.05 -18.95 -1.55
C GLN A 61 -0.20 -17.58 -0.92
N ILE A 62 -1.07 -17.50 0.10
CA ILE A 62 -1.35 -16.25 0.82
C ILE A 62 -0.10 -15.71 1.52
N ARG A 63 0.70 -16.58 2.15
CA ARG A 63 1.98 -16.18 2.77
C ARG A 63 2.96 -15.63 1.74
N MET A 64 3.17 -16.34 0.63
CA MET A 64 4.08 -15.89 -0.44
C MET A 64 3.65 -14.53 -1.00
N MET A 65 2.35 -14.35 -1.25
CA MET A 65 1.79 -13.09 -1.72
C MET A 65 1.99 -11.96 -0.71
N SER A 66 1.70 -12.21 0.57
CA SER A 66 1.88 -11.24 1.66
C SER A 66 3.36 -10.85 1.83
N ASP A 67 4.26 -11.81 1.75
CA ASP A 67 5.71 -11.57 1.82
C ASP A 67 6.23 -10.80 0.62
N TYR A 68 5.73 -11.10 -0.58
CA TYR A 68 6.06 -10.36 -1.79
C TYR A 68 5.63 -8.89 -1.66
N MET A 69 4.39 -8.63 -1.21
CA MET A 69 3.90 -7.28 -0.96
C MET A 69 4.70 -6.54 0.11
N ARG A 70 4.99 -7.21 1.23
CA ARG A 70 5.80 -6.65 2.32
C ARG A 70 7.21 -6.28 1.85
N LYS A 71 7.89 -7.16 1.12
CA LYS A 71 9.24 -6.92 0.60
C LYS A 71 9.26 -5.78 -0.42
N GLY A 72 8.31 -5.78 -1.37
CA GLY A 72 8.21 -4.72 -2.37
C GLY A 72 7.98 -3.34 -1.76
N MET A 73 7.05 -3.24 -0.81
CA MET A 73 6.77 -1.96 -0.14
C MET A 73 7.92 -1.52 0.77
N GLY A 74 8.55 -2.45 1.49
CA GLY A 74 9.75 -2.17 2.26
C GLY A 74 10.90 -1.63 1.40
N ALA A 75 11.06 -2.14 0.17
CA ALA A 75 12.05 -1.62 -0.77
C ALA A 75 11.72 -0.19 -1.22
N ILE A 76 10.45 0.12 -1.52
CA ILE A 76 10.01 1.49 -1.84
C ILE A 76 10.33 2.45 -0.69
N ILE A 77 9.98 2.07 0.55
CA ILE A 77 10.22 2.90 1.74
C ILE A 77 11.71 3.21 1.88
N LYS A 78 12.56 2.17 1.84
CA LYS A 78 14.01 2.32 1.93
C LYS A 78 14.59 3.20 0.82
N ARG A 79 14.13 3.00 -0.42
CA ARG A 79 14.60 3.81 -1.56
C ARG A 79 14.18 5.28 -1.43
N GLY A 80 12.94 5.55 -1.02
CA GLY A 80 12.48 6.91 -0.76
C GLY A 80 13.21 7.57 0.42
N GLN A 81 13.60 6.79 1.43
CA GLN A 81 14.43 7.25 2.53
C GLN A 81 15.86 7.59 2.06
N GLU A 82 16.47 6.78 1.20
CA GLU A 82 17.79 7.08 0.59
C GLU A 82 17.78 8.42 -0.15
N PHE A 83 16.69 8.74 -0.86
CA PHE A 83 16.52 10.02 -1.56
C PHE A 83 16.07 11.18 -0.65
N GLY A 84 15.83 10.95 0.64
CA GLY A 84 15.34 11.98 1.56
C GLY A 84 13.90 12.41 1.29
N LEU A 85 13.11 11.59 0.60
CA LEU A 85 11.70 11.85 0.27
C LEU A 85 10.74 11.27 1.31
N ILE A 86 11.09 10.12 1.87
CA ILE A 86 10.34 9.45 2.94
C ILE A 86 11.04 9.72 4.28
N ARG A 87 10.22 9.91 5.31
CA ARG A 87 10.66 10.21 6.67
C ARG A 87 11.47 9.04 7.28
N LYS A 88 12.46 9.37 8.10
CA LYS A 88 13.36 8.42 8.81
C LYS A 88 13.24 8.49 10.34
N ASP A 89 12.38 9.37 10.83
CA ASP A 89 12.13 9.61 12.25
C ASP A 89 11.13 8.59 12.86
N LEU A 90 10.57 7.70 12.04
CA LEU A 90 9.70 6.61 12.47
C LEU A 90 10.25 5.24 12.04
N PRO A 91 9.92 4.15 12.77
CA PRO A 91 10.27 2.80 12.35
C PRO A 91 9.65 2.42 11.00
N ASP A 92 10.41 1.69 10.17
CA ASP A 92 9.94 1.19 8.87
C ASP A 92 8.66 0.36 8.98
N GLU A 93 8.52 -0.42 10.06
CA GLU A 93 7.33 -1.23 10.33
C GLU A 93 6.07 -0.38 10.51
N LEU A 94 6.19 0.81 11.13
CA LEU A 94 5.08 1.73 11.33
C LEU A 94 4.70 2.41 10.01
N LEU A 95 5.69 2.82 9.21
CA LEU A 95 5.46 3.39 7.88
C LEU A 95 4.73 2.38 6.97
N LEU A 96 5.15 1.11 7.03
CA LEU A 96 4.49 0.03 6.31
C LEU A 96 3.07 -0.22 6.83
N ALA A 97 2.86 -0.18 8.15
CA ALA A 97 1.54 -0.36 8.75
C ALA A 97 0.57 0.77 8.33
N TRP A 98 1.02 2.02 8.30
CA TRP A 98 0.22 3.14 7.81
C TRP A 98 -0.13 3.00 6.33
N PHE A 99 0.84 2.64 5.48
CA PHE A 99 0.57 2.37 4.07
C PHE A 99 -0.55 1.33 3.93
N LYS A 100 -0.38 0.17 4.58
CA LYS A 100 -1.34 -0.94 4.52
C LYS A 100 -2.71 -0.57 5.08
N GLY A 101 -2.75 0.18 6.18
CA GLY A 101 -3.99 0.60 6.82
C GLY A 101 -4.81 1.52 5.93
N ILE A 102 -4.16 2.52 5.30
CA ILE A 102 -4.84 3.45 4.40
C ILE A 102 -5.28 2.74 3.11
N ASP A 103 -4.40 1.92 2.50
CA ASP A 103 -4.71 1.12 1.31
C ASP A 103 -5.90 0.18 1.58
N GLY A 104 -5.80 -0.65 2.62
CA GLY A 104 -6.81 -1.64 2.95
C GLY A 104 -8.16 -1.03 3.34
N ALA A 105 -8.18 0.11 4.04
CA ALA A 105 -9.43 0.81 4.35
C ALA A 105 -10.10 1.37 3.09
N THR A 106 -9.30 1.89 2.16
CA THR A 106 -9.80 2.38 0.87
C THR A 106 -10.40 1.24 0.06
N ASP A 107 -9.70 0.11 -0.02
CA ASP A 107 -10.15 -1.06 -0.78
C ASP A 107 -11.42 -1.68 -0.23
N GLU A 108 -11.55 -1.75 1.10
CA GLU A 108 -12.77 -2.22 1.75
C GLU A 108 -13.97 -1.35 1.41
N TRP A 109 -13.78 -0.03 1.45
CA TRP A 109 -14.85 0.90 1.08
C TRP A 109 -15.18 0.78 -0.41
N LEU A 110 -14.17 0.74 -1.29
CA LEU A 110 -14.37 0.60 -2.73
C LEU A 110 -15.12 -0.69 -3.07
N LEU A 111 -14.77 -1.82 -2.46
CA LEU A 111 -15.46 -3.10 -2.69
C LEU A 111 -16.96 -3.06 -2.40
N GLN A 112 -17.38 -2.24 -1.45
CA GLN A 112 -18.79 -2.11 -1.06
C GLN A 112 -19.57 -1.14 -1.94
N HIS A 113 -18.89 -0.23 -2.64
CA HIS A 113 -19.52 0.88 -3.37
C HIS A 113 -19.14 0.93 -4.85
N VAL A 114 -18.32 0.00 -5.36
CA VAL A 114 -17.78 0.06 -6.74
C VAL A 114 -18.86 0.12 -7.81
N ASP A 115 -19.99 -0.56 -7.61
CA ASP A 115 -21.12 -0.59 -8.54
C ASP A 115 -21.87 0.76 -8.59
N GLU A 116 -21.65 1.64 -7.61
CA GLU A 116 -22.26 2.98 -7.51
C GLU A 116 -21.36 4.08 -8.12
N LEU A 117 -20.13 3.75 -8.51
CA LEU A 117 -19.12 4.73 -8.93
C LEU A 117 -18.94 4.76 -10.45
N ASP A 118 -19.00 5.96 -11.02
CA ASP A 118 -18.47 6.20 -12.36
C ASP A 118 -16.93 6.15 -12.38
N ASP A 119 -16.33 6.19 -13.58
CA ASP A 119 -14.87 6.09 -13.73
C ASP A 119 -14.14 7.24 -13.03
N GLN A 120 -14.70 8.45 -13.09
CA GLN A 120 -14.08 9.64 -12.53
C GLN A 120 -14.06 9.60 -10.99
N SER A 121 -15.18 9.20 -10.39
CA SER A 121 -15.31 9.08 -8.93
C SER A 121 -14.43 7.97 -8.39
N PHE A 122 -14.36 6.83 -9.10
CA PHE A 122 -13.45 5.74 -8.76
C PHE A 122 -11.99 6.18 -8.75
N LEU A 123 -11.53 6.86 -9.81
CA LEU A 123 -10.17 7.39 -9.90
C LEU A 123 -9.87 8.45 -8.83
N LEU A 124 -10.83 9.33 -8.55
CA LEU A 124 -10.69 10.36 -7.53
C LEU A 124 -10.43 9.76 -6.13
N ILE A 125 -11.13 8.69 -5.78
CA ILE A 125 -10.95 8.01 -4.49
C ILE A 125 -9.56 7.38 -4.40
N ILE A 126 -9.09 6.77 -5.49
CA ILE A 126 -7.75 6.20 -5.58
C ILE A 126 -6.69 7.28 -5.40
N ASP A 127 -6.85 8.40 -6.10
CA ASP A 127 -5.95 9.56 -6.00
C ASP A 127 -5.92 10.13 -4.57
N LEU A 128 -7.08 10.20 -3.91
CA LEU A 128 -7.16 10.64 -2.52
C LEU A 128 -6.44 9.68 -1.57
N ALA A 129 -6.59 8.37 -1.76
CA ALA A 129 -5.93 7.36 -0.95
C ALA A 129 -4.41 7.44 -1.09
N ILE A 130 -3.89 7.49 -2.32
CA ILE A 130 -2.45 7.58 -2.55
C ILE A 130 -1.88 8.89 -2.02
N ASP A 131 -2.60 10.01 -2.16
CA ASP A 131 -2.15 11.29 -1.60
C ASP A 131 -2.14 11.29 -0.07
N THR A 132 -3.08 10.59 0.56
CA THR A 132 -3.11 10.39 2.01
C THR A 132 -1.90 9.57 2.46
N ILE A 133 -1.60 8.47 1.76
CA ILE A 133 -0.39 7.66 1.98
C ILE A 133 0.87 8.52 1.84
N LYS A 134 1.00 9.28 0.73
CA LYS A 134 2.14 10.17 0.48
C LYS A 134 2.32 11.14 1.64
N LYS A 135 1.26 11.80 2.09
CA LYS A 135 1.32 12.75 3.22
C LYS A 135 1.77 12.09 4.52
N ALA A 136 1.31 10.88 4.80
CA ALA A 136 1.67 10.16 6.03
C ALA A 136 3.16 9.79 6.09
N ILE A 137 3.73 9.35 4.96
CA ILE A 137 5.10 8.81 4.91
C ILE A 137 6.16 9.83 4.44
N ARG A 138 5.75 10.92 3.79
CA ARG A 138 6.67 11.94 3.30
C ARG A 138 7.44 12.57 4.46
N LEU A 139 8.70 12.91 4.19
CA LEU A 139 9.53 13.64 5.14
C LEU A 139 8.85 14.96 5.54
N ASN A 140 8.50 15.09 6.81
CA ASN A 140 8.00 16.35 7.35
C ASN A 140 9.19 17.25 7.69
N LYS A 141 9.35 18.37 6.97
CA LYS A 141 10.39 19.37 7.27
C LYS A 141 10.08 20.19 8.52
N ASN A 142 8.82 20.16 8.99
CA ASN A 142 8.41 20.81 10.22
C ASN A 142 8.51 19.80 11.37
N LYS A 143 9.70 19.72 12.00
CA LYS A 143 9.93 18.94 13.22
C LYS A 143 8.87 19.27 14.28
N ILE A 144 8.06 18.29 14.66
CA ILE A 144 7.46 18.29 15.99
C ILE A 144 8.57 17.77 16.90
N ILE A 145 9.21 18.68 17.64
CA ILE A 145 10.09 18.31 18.75
C ILE A 145 9.16 17.77 19.83
N ILE A 146 9.07 16.44 19.95
CA ILE A 146 8.47 15.85 21.15
C ILE A 146 9.52 16.00 22.24
N ASN A 147 9.38 17.04 23.05
CA ASN A 147 10.21 17.21 24.25
C ASN A 147 9.98 16.01 25.16
N GLN A 148 11.00 15.16 25.30
CA GLN A 148 11.07 14.16 26.37
C GLN A 148 11.50 14.83 27.67
N GLU A 149 10.67 15.70 28.22
CA GLU A 149 10.80 16.15 29.61
C GLU A 149 9.51 15.83 30.34
N GLY A 150 9.53 14.76 31.14
CA GLY A 150 8.46 14.45 32.08
C GLY A 150 8.09 12.97 32.18
N LEU A 151 9.02 12.11 32.62
CA LEU A 151 8.72 10.89 33.38
C LEU A 151 9.80 10.72 34.46
#